data_AF-A0A4R0JBD4-F1
#
_entry.id   AF-A0A4R0JBD4-F1
#
_cell.length_a   1.000
_cell.length_b   1.000
_cell.length_c   1.000
_cell.angle_alpha   90.00
_cell.angle_beta   90.00
_cell.angle_gamma   90.00
#
_symmetry.space_group_name_H-M   'P 1'
#
loop_
_entity.id
_entity.type
_entity.pdbx_description
1 polymer ?
#
loop_
_entity_poly.entity_id
_entity_poly.type
_entity_poly.pdbx_seq_one_letter_code
_entity_poly.pdbx_strand_id
1 'polypeptide(L)'
;MVDRKRQPNTLLRKARGGMSQAQLADLVSAEIYHATGKQFLITAKAVSDWECGWYTWPRAEPRTALCRVLGKSDPADLGFYKQRMSTKPVPASVSLVDLIAGQSAAQPEALRLPAGRSYSGVEIGAHYWPVELPGDGWLMVDPGKDVSLNRPDRRSLVIVTDHEQRHYASDGRRFVDRGSRRTGLQPISSAALLDDLTVGIIWSTTNTDVALLADDGQLTSSQARLAHHEGRRTSDVSLTEVPTLNAVAGQWLGSRFCARHITRNLDRLSDEPFFWTRENRGEEAASWLLWRHKFEYLRRTSRWFPRMRRGFCITEADVAESPTYERVLLLLAAALMEAFGITVAVSAEPEHAQVEGFVLADDAIVANWLGGSGLWYVDASAPPSHRALFRELSDQVSANSVVGEDSAGRRLEALASYLNVPWQWFLMRCQELAVAGVDDIAHPRSRLLSTRGLDTAIRYVAYLNDPRGADFARR
;
A
#
# COMPACT_ATOMS: atom_id res chain seq x y z
N MET A 1 5.20 -10.15 27.58
CA MET A 1 6.66 -10.46 27.60
C MET A 1 7.00 -10.81 29.04
N VAL A 2 7.07 -12.10 29.37
CA VAL A 2 7.45 -12.52 30.73
C VAL A 2 8.89 -12.07 30.93
N ASP A 3 9.11 -11.19 31.90
CA ASP A 3 10.41 -10.71 32.33
C ASP A 3 11.20 -11.93 32.83
N ARG A 4 11.96 -12.55 31.93
CA ARG A 4 12.87 -13.65 32.28
C ARG A 4 13.91 -13.02 33.20
N LYS A 5 13.72 -13.20 34.51
CA LYS A 5 14.67 -12.79 35.56
C LYS A 5 16.08 -13.12 35.10
N ARG A 6 16.83 -12.07 34.78
CA ARG A 6 18.20 -12.18 34.27
C ARG A 6 19.04 -12.87 35.33
N GLN A 7 19.76 -13.91 34.93
CA GLN A 7 20.63 -14.64 35.85
C GLN A 7 22.04 -14.07 35.75
N PRO A 8 22.61 -13.54 36.85
CA PRO A 8 24.00 -13.11 36.88
C PRO A 8 24.94 -14.27 36.51
N ASN A 9 25.96 -13.99 35.70
CA ASN A 9 27.01 -14.94 35.36
C ASN A 9 27.99 -15.07 36.54
N THR A 10 27.64 -15.93 37.49
CA THR A 10 28.44 -16.18 38.69
C THR A 10 29.77 -16.88 38.38
N LEU A 11 29.85 -17.63 37.27
CA LEU A 11 31.07 -18.34 36.85
C LEU A 11 32.15 -17.37 36.39
N LEU A 12 31.81 -16.38 35.55
CA LEU A 12 32.73 -15.32 35.15
C LEU A 12 33.18 -14.49 36.36
N ARG A 13 32.24 -14.11 37.23
CA ARG A 13 32.57 -13.34 38.44
C ARG A 13 33.50 -14.11 39.39
N LYS A 14 33.29 -15.42 39.54
CA LYS A 14 34.16 -16.30 40.33
C LYS A 14 35.53 -16.46 39.69
N ALA A 15 35.60 -16.59 38.36
CA ALA A 15 36.85 -16.72 37.63
C ALA A 15 37.70 -15.45 37.67
N ARG A 16 37.08 -14.26 37.64
CA ARG A 16 37.78 -12.98 37.83
C ARG A 16 38.42 -12.87 39.22
N GLY A 17 37.80 -13.47 40.24
CA GLY A 17 38.30 -13.43 41.61
C GLY A 17 38.42 -12.00 42.14
N GLY A 18 39.58 -11.65 42.69
CA GLY A 18 39.87 -10.34 43.28
C GLY A 18 40.22 -9.23 42.29
N MET A 19 40.41 -9.53 40.99
CA MET A 19 40.71 -8.51 39.99
C MET A 19 39.53 -7.58 39.81
N SER A 20 39.73 -6.27 39.69
CA SER A 20 38.65 -5.36 39.29
C SER A 20 38.19 -5.62 37.85
N GLN A 21 36.97 -5.17 37.51
CA GLN A 21 36.45 -5.28 36.14
C GLN A 21 37.31 -4.50 35.13
N ALA A 22 37.93 -3.39 35.55
CA ALA A 22 38.87 -2.62 34.74
C ALA A 22 40.17 -3.40 34.48
N GLN A 23 40.76 -3.99 35.53
CA GLN A 23 41.95 -4.83 35.38
C GLN A 23 41.72 -6.02 34.45
N LEU A 24 40.56 -6.69 34.56
CA LEU A 24 40.22 -7.77 33.63
C LEU A 24 40.04 -7.25 32.19
N ALA A 25 39.40 -6.09 32.03
CA ALA A 25 39.21 -5.48 30.71
C ALA A 25 40.55 -5.12 30.03
N ASP A 26 41.51 -4.59 30.79
CA ASP A 26 42.84 -4.26 30.29
C ASP A 26 43.61 -5.52 29.88
N LEU A 27 43.60 -6.57 30.71
CA LEU A 27 44.25 -7.85 30.41
C LEU A 27 43.66 -8.53 29.18
N VAL A 28 42.33 -8.51 29.03
CA VAL A 28 41.65 -9.08 27.85
C VAL A 28 41.96 -8.27 26.60
N SER A 29 42.00 -6.94 26.68
CA SER A 29 42.37 -6.08 25.55
C SER A 29 43.81 -6.33 25.10
N ALA A 30 44.73 -6.46 26.06
CA ALA A 30 46.12 -6.81 25.80
C ALA A 30 46.25 -8.20 25.16
N GLU A 31 45.52 -9.20 25.65
CA GLU A 31 45.54 -10.56 25.08
C GLU A 31 44.97 -10.59 23.64
N ILE A 32 43.90 -9.84 23.35
CA ILE A 32 43.39 -9.74 21.97
C ILE A 32 44.45 -9.12 21.07
N TYR A 33 45.13 -8.07 21.53
CA TYR A 33 46.20 -7.43 20.76
C TYR A 33 47.38 -8.38 20.53
N HIS A 34 47.86 -9.09 21.55
CA HIS A 34 48.93 -10.07 21.43
C HIS A 34 48.57 -11.23 20.50
N ALA A 35 47.33 -11.72 20.55
CA ALA A 35 46.89 -12.86 19.75
C ALA A 35 46.57 -12.52 18.30
N THR A 36 46.20 -11.28 17.99
CA THR A 36 45.63 -10.92 16.66
C THR A 36 46.29 -9.73 15.98
N GLY A 37 47.13 -8.97 16.69
CA GLY A 37 47.70 -7.70 16.22
C GLY A 37 46.71 -6.54 16.10
N LYS A 38 45.44 -6.74 16.49
CA LYS A 38 44.37 -5.73 16.37
C LYS A 38 44.13 -5.06 17.72
N GLN A 39 44.02 -3.72 17.71
CA GLN A 39 43.57 -2.98 18.88
C GLN A 39 42.07 -3.21 19.08
N PHE A 40 41.71 -3.89 20.17
CA PHE A 40 40.33 -4.15 20.54
C PHE A 40 40.12 -3.75 22.00
N LEU A 41 39.40 -2.66 22.23
CA LEU A 41 39.19 -2.12 23.57
C LEU A 41 38.00 -2.82 24.26
N ILE A 42 38.30 -3.61 25.28
CA ILE A 42 37.31 -4.06 26.26
C ILE A 42 37.25 -3.03 27.39
N THR A 43 36.05 -2.68 27.82
CA THR A 43 35.83 -1.75 28.93
C THR A 43 35.36 -2.49 30.18
N ALA A 44 35.59 -1.90 31.36
CA ALA A 44 35.03 -2.40 32.61
C ALA A 44 33.49 -2.59 32.53
N LYS A 45 32.81 -1.73 31.77
CA LYS A 45 31.37 -1.85 31.51
C LYS A 45 31.03 -3.14 30.74
N ALA A 46 31.78 -3.48 29.70
CA ALA A 46 31.54 -4.72 28.96
C ALA A 46 31.68 -5.96 29.86
N VAL A 47 32.68 -5.97 30.74
CA VAL A 47 32.86 -7.03 31.75
C VAL A 47 31.68 -7.08 32.73
N SER A 48 31.22 -5.92 33.21
CA SER A 48 30.04 -5.82 34.08
C SER A 48 28.77 -6.34 33.40
N ASP A 49 28.59 -6.01 32.13
CA ASP A 49 27.44 -6.45 31.33
C ASP A 49 27.46 -7.99 31.15
N TRP A 50 28.63 -8.60 30.99
CA TRP A 50 28.79 -10.06 30.99
C TRP A 50 28.51 -10.71 32.34
N GLU A 51 29.03 -10.14 33.43
CA GLU A 51 28.79 -10.65 34.80
C GLU A 51 27.33 -10.53 35.23
N CYS A 52 26.64 -9.48 34.81
CA CYS A 52 25.23 -9.27 35.11
C CYS A 52 24.29 -10.04 34.18
N GLY A 53 24.84 -10.77 33.19
CA GLY A 53 24.07 -11.59 32.25
C GLY A 53 23.33 -10.79 31.18
N TRP A 54 23.74 -9.54 30.89
CA TRP A 54 23.20 -8.76 29.77
C TRP A 54 23.58 -9.36 28.42
N TYR A 55 24.75 -9.99 28.34
CA TYR A 55 25.15 -10.78 27.19
C TYR A 55 25.70 -12.13 27.65
N THR A 56 25.08 -13.21 27.19
CA THR A 56 25.47 -14.59 27.54
C THR A 56 26.49 -15.18 26.56
N TRP A 57 26.75 -14.48 25.45
CA TRP A 57 27.64 -14.95 24.39
C TRP A 57 28.42 -13.80 23.72
N PRO A 58 29.61 -13.44 24.24
CA PRO A 58 30.48 -12.46 23.62
C PRO A 58 30.96 -12.90 22.22
N ARG A 59 31.47 -11.94 21.44
CA ARG A 59 32.15 -12.20 20.17
C ARG A 59 33.35 -13.14 20.36
N ALA A 60 33.81 -13.76 19.29
CA ALA A 60 34.81 -14.82 19.36
C ALA A 60 36.13 -14.34 19.98
N GLU A 61 36.59 -13.15 19.62
CA GLU A 61 37.88 -12.61 20.04
C GLU A 61 37.92 -12.31 21.54
N PRO A 62 36.96 -11.54 22.13
CA PRO A 62 36.92 -11.34 23.58
C PRO A 62 36.65 -12.63 24.36
N ARG A 63 35.84 -13.55 23.81
CA ARG A 63 35.54 -14.82 24.47
C ARG A 63 36.77 -15.72 24.58
N THR A 64 37.55 -15.84 23.51
CA THR A 64 38.81 -16.60 23.51
C THR A 64 39.84 -15.95 24.42
N ALA A 65 39.97 -14.62 24.37
CA ALA A 65 40.90 -13.89 25.23
C ALA A 65 40.55 -14.02 26.72
N LEU A 66 39.25 -13.96 27.10
CA LEU A 66 38.79 -14.21 28.46
C LEU A 66 39.16 -15.61 28.95
N CYS A 67 39.03 -16.63 28.10
CA CYS A 67 39.41 -17.99 28.45
C CYS A 67 40.91 -18.08 28.76
N ARG A 68 41.76 -17.45 27.94
CA ARG A 68 43.21 -17.43 28.14
C ARG A 68 43.62 -16.65 29.39
N VAL A 69 43.10 -15.44 29.57
CA VAL A 69 43.40 -14.58 30.73
C VAL A 69 42.97 -15.22 32.05
N LEU A 70 41.84 -15.94 32.06
CA LEU A 70 41.29 -16.57 33.26
C LEU A 70 41.65 -18.06 33.41
N GLY A 71 42.52 -18.59 32.54
CA GLY A 71 43.00 -19.97 32.60
C GLY A 71 41.91 -21.03 32.41
N LYS A 72 40.92 -20.75 31.55
CA LYS A 72 39.83 -21.68 31.21
C LYS A 72 39.99 -22.21 29.79
N SER A 73 39.66 -23.48 29.60
CA SER A 73 39.79 -24.15 28.31
C SER A 73 38.53 -23.99 27.46
N ASP A 74 37.35 -23.87 28.10
CA ASP A 74 36.07 -23.69 27.42
C ASP A 74 35.37 -22.40 27.89
N PRO A 75 34.81 -21.57 26.97
CA PRO A 75 33.92 -20.47 27.33
C PRO A 75 32.74 -20.86 28.24
N ALA A 76 32.27 -22.10 28.18
CA ALA A 76 31.24 -22.63 29.08
C ALA A 76 31.69 -22.63 30.55
N ASP A 77 32.99 -22.82 30.82
CA ASP A 77 33.56 -22.75 32.17
C ASP A 77 33.52 -21.32 32.76
N LEU A 78 33.37 -20.32 31.89
CA LEU A 78 33.14 -18.92 32.25
C LEU A 78 31.65 -18.55 32.23
N GLY A 79 30.75 -19.53 32.08
CA GLY A 79 29.31 -19.33 32.02
C GLY A 79 28.82 -18.69 30.73
N PHE A 80 29.63 -18.68 29.66
CA PHE A 80 29.16 -18.29 28.34
C PHE A 80 28.49 -19.47 27.66
N TYR A 81 27.27 -19.28 27.19
CA TYR A 81 26.57 -20.27 26.38
C TYR A 81 25.89 -19.59 25.22
N LYS A 82 25.97 -20.22 24.03
CA LYS A 82 25.24 -19.77 22.86
C LYS A 82 23.77 -20.05 23.15
N GLN A 83 23.05 -19.02 23.59
CA GLN A 83 21.60 -19.11 23.68
C GLN A 83 21.13 -19.48 22.28
N ARG A 84 20.59 -20.69 22.10
CA ARG A 84 19.83 -21.00 20.91
C ARG A 84 18.72 -19.97 20.92
N MET A 85 18.84 -18.94 20.10
CA MET A 85 17.66 -18.31 19.55
C MET A 85 16.94 -19.50 18.93
N SER A 86 15.88 -19.95 19.59
CA SER A 86 14.82 -20.61 18.87
C SER A 86 14.53 -19.63 17.75
N THR A 87 15.02 -19.95 16.55
CA THR A 87 14.40 -19.48 15.33
C THR A 87 12.98 -19.96 15.51
N LYS A 88 12.14 -19.09 16.08
CA LYS A 88 10.70 -19.23 15.95
C LYS A 88 10.52 -19.53 14.46
N PRO A 89 9.91 -20.66 14.07
CA PRO A 89 9.65 -20.94 12.68
C PRO A 89 9.13 -19.64 12.08
N VAL A 90 9.72 -19.18 10.96
CA VAL A 90 9.13 -18.07 10.22
C VAL A 90 7.67 -18.48 10.05
N PRO A 91 6.71 -17.70 10.59
CA PRO A 91 5.32 -18.10 10.55
C PRO A 91 4.99 -18.45 9.11
N ALA A 92 4.37 -19.61 8.90
CA ALA A 92 3.96 -20.02 7.57
C ALA A 92 3.14 -18.86 6.99
N SER A 93 3.62 -18.28 5.89
CA SER A 93 2.93 -17.18 5.22
C SER A 93 2.40 -17.64 3.87
N VAL A 94 1.14 -17.34 3.61
CA VAL A 94 0.39 -17.73 2.42
C VAL A 94 -0.02 -16.47 1.67
N SER A 95 -0.06 -16.51 0.34
CA SER A 95 -0.61 -15.39 -0.42
C SER A 95 -2.09 -15.19 -0.08
N LEU A 96 -2.54 -13.94 0.05
CA LEU A 96 -3.98 -13.66 0.21
C LEU A 96 -4.78 -14.20 -1.00
N VAL A 97 -4.17 -14.19 -2.20
CA VAL A 97 -4.78 -14.73 -3.42
C VAL A 97 -4.92 -16.25 -3.35
N ASP A 98 -3.89 -16.95 -2.86
CA ASP A 98 -3.92 -18.41 -2.73
C ASP A 98 -4.93 -18.86 -1.65
N LEU A 99 -5.10 -18.04 -0.60
CA LEU A 99 -6.10 -18.26 0.44
C LEU A 99 -7.51 -18.27 -0.15
N ILE A 100 -7.88 -17.26 -0.96
CA ILE A 100 -9.23 -17.18 -1.54
C ILE A 100 -9.46 -18.22 -2.64
N ALA A 101 -8.39 -18.72 -3.27
CA ALA A 101 -8.45 -19.80 -4.24
C ALA A 101 -8.65 -21.19 -3.58
N GLY A 102 -8.72 -21.27 -2.24
CA GLY A 102 -8.87 -22.53 -1.51
C GLY A 102 -7.62 -23.41 -1.56
N GLN A 103 -6.45 -22.85 -1.89
CA GLN A 103 -5.21 -23.60 -2.07
C GLN A 103 -4.42 -23.79 -0.76
N SER A 104 -4.93 -23.29 0.37
CA SER A 104 -4.32 -23.44 1.69
C SER A 104 -5.29 -24.08 2.67
N ALA A 105 -4.90 -25.24 3.21
CA ALA A 105 -5.62 -25.88 4.32
C ALA A 105 -5.19 -25.35 5.71
N ALA A 106 -4.11 -24.56 5.77
CA ALA A 106 -3.57 -24.03 7.02
C ALA A 106 -4.09 -22.61 7.29
N GLN A 107 -4.19 -22.26 8.58
CA GLN A 107 -4.44 -20.90 9.08
C GLN A 107 -3.10 -20.20 9.39
N PRO A 108 -2.48 -19.50 8.42
CA PRO A 108 -1.17 -18.89 8.59
C PRO A 108 -1.17 -17.70 9.55
N GLU A 109 -0.17 -17.54 10.41
CA GLU A 109 -0.09 -16.33 11.27
C GLU A 109 0.14 -15.03 10.46
N ALA A 110 0.50 -15.14 9.18
CA ALA A 110 0.75 -14.02 8.29
C ALA A 110 0.24 -14.27 6.87
N LEU A 111 -0.29 -13.23 6.23
CA LEU A 111 -0.64 -13.23 4.81
C LEU A 111 0.30 -12.35 4.02
N ARG A 112 0.65 -12.82 2.83
CA ARG A 112 1.42 -12.04 1.85
C ARG A 112 0.47 -11.42 0.85
N LEU A 113 0.52 -10.11 0.72
CA LEU A 113 -0.05 -9.38 -0.40
C LEU A 113 0.98 -9.38 -1.53
N PRO A 114 0.58 -9.76 -2.76
CA PRO A 114 1.50 -9.85 -3.88
C PRO A 114 2.13 -8.48 -4.19
N ALA A 115 3.36 -8.52 -4.67
CA ALA A 115 4.01 -7.38 -5.32
C ALA A 115 3.31 -7.06 -6.65
N GLY A 116 3.63 -5.90 -7.21
CA GLY A 116 3.21 -5.49 -8.55
C GLY A 116 4.35 -4.77 -9.28
N ARG A 117 4.02 -3.85 -10.18
CA ARG A 117 5.02 -3.08 -10.94
C ARG A 117 5.77 -2.10 -10.02
N SER A 118 5.05 -1.41 -9.15
CA SER A 118 5.57 -0.41 -8.22
C SER A 118 5.43 -0.86 -6.77
N TYR A 119 4.49 -1.77 -6.50
CA TYR A 119 4.29 -2.33 -5.17
C TYR A 119 5.35 -3.40 -4.86
N SER A 120 5.98 -3.29 -3.69
CA SER A 120 6.97 -4.27 -3.23
C SER A 120 6.37 -5.56 -2.66
N GLY A 121 5.04 -5.60 -2.48
CA GLY A 121 4.37 -6.61 -1.67
C GLY A 121 4.50 -6.29 -0.18
N VAL A 122 3.56 -6.81 0.62
CA VAL A 122 3.49 -6.57 2.07
C VAL A 122 3.08 -7.84 2.78
N GLU A 123 3.73 -8.14 3.90
CA GLU A 123 3.26 -9.14 4.84
C GLU A 123 2.39 -8.49 5.93
N ILE A 124 1.20 -9.03 6.14
CA ILE A 124 0.25 -8.58 7.18
C ILE A 124 -0.01 -9.73 8.15
N GLY A 125 -0.21 -9.42 9.43
CA GLY A 125 -0.61 -10.42 10.42
C GLY A 125 -2.02 -10.92 10.13
N ALA A 126 -2.27 -12.21 10.30
CA ALA A 126 -3.60 -12.81 10.15
C ALA A 126 -4.04 -13.46 11.45
N HIS A 127 -5.24 -13.11 11.89
CA HIS A 127 -5.85 -13.61 13.11
C HIS A 127 -7.18 -14.29 12.74
N TYR A 128 -7.21 -15.61 12.86
CA TYR A 128 -8.38 -16.40 12.54
C TYR A 128 -9.27 -16.54 13.76
N TRP A 129 -10.55 -16.26 13.58
CA TRP A 129 -11.55 -16.48 14.61
C TRP A 129 -12.72 -17.32 14.10
N PRO A 130 -13.26 -18.22 14.93
CA PRO A 130 -14.47 -18.95 14.59
C PRO A 130 -15.66 -17.98 14.54
N VAL A 131 -16.58 -18.24 13.60
CA VAL A 131 -17.92 -17.65 13.66
C VAL A 131 -18.65 -18.28 14.84
N GLU A 132 -19.19 -17.46 15.74
CA GLU A 132 -20.05 -17.99 16.80
C GLU A 132 -21.49 -18.14 16.32
N LEU A 133 -22.03 -17.10 15.68
CA LEU A 133 -23.42 -17.05 15.21
C LEU A 133 -23.51 -16.23 13.91
N PRO A 134 -24.19 -16.74 12.87
CA PRO A 134 -24.61 -15.92 11.75
C PRO A 134 -25.76 -15.01 12.20
N GLY A 135 -25.61 -13.70 12.05
CA GLY A 135 -26.71 -12.74 12.05
C GLY A 135 -27.11 -12.40 10.62
N ASP A 136 -28.31 -11.86 10.42
CA ASP A 136 -28.74 -11.41 9.09
C ASP A 136 -27.79 -10.33 8.56
N GLY A 137 -26.97 -10.67 7.56
CA GLY A 137 -25.96 -9.78 6.96
C GLY A 137 -24.68 -9.57 7.78
N TRP A 138 -24.49 -10.29 8.90
CA TRP A 138 -23.34 -10.13 9.79
C TRP A 138 -22.85 -11.47 10.34
N LEU A 139 -21.54 -11.59 10.56
CA LEU A 139 -20.93 -12.68 11.31
C LEU A 139 -20.53 -12.17 12.68
N MET A 140 -21.01 -12.82 13.75
CA MET A 140 -20.71 -12.43 15.12
C MET A 140 -19.48 -13.18 15.64
N VAL A 141 -18.53 -12.43 16.19
CA VAL A 141 -17.21 -12.93 16.60
C VAL A 141 -16.88 -12.47 18.01
N ASP A 142 -16.43 -13.37 18.89
CA ASP A 142 -15.84 -12.97 20.18
C ASP A 142 -14.33 -12.73 20.01
N PRO A 143 -13.83 -11.49 20.19
CA PRO A 143 -12.39 -11.19 20.09
C PRO A 143 -11.47 -11.99 21.02
N GLY A 144 -11.98 -12.61 22.09
CA GLY A 144 -11.13 -13.12 23.17
C GLY A 144 -10.34 -12.00 23.87
N LYS A 145 -9.65 -12.32 24.98
CA LYS A 145 -9.02 -11.29 25.84
C LYS A 145 -7.57 -10.93 25.49
N ASP A 146 -6.91 -11.66 24.57
CA ASP A 146 -5.43 -11.70 24.49
C ASP A 146 -4.81 -11.40 23.10
N VAL A 147 -5.44 -10.59 22.24
CA VAL A 147 -4.88 -10.31 20.90
C VAL A 147 -4.36 -8.88 20.73
N SER A 148 -3.06 -8.77 20.45
CA SER A 148 -2.43 -7.50 20.05
C SER A 148 -2.66 -7.22 18.56
N LEU A 149 -3.89 -6.85 18.20
CA LEU A 149 -4.23 -6.41 16.83
C LEU A 149 -3.81 -4.95 16.55
N ASN A 150 -3.66 -4.15 17.62
CA ASN A 150 -3.33 -2.73 17.56
C ASN A 150 -1.82 -2.44 17.53
N ARG A 151 -1.04 -3.24 16.79
CA ARG A 151 0.40 -2.98 16.67
C ARG A 151 0.64 -1.84 15.67
N PRO A 152 1.26 -0.71 16.08
CA PRO A 152 1.47 0.42 15.18
C PRO A 152 2.46 0.07 14.05
N ASP A 153 3.38 -0.87 14.30
CA ASP A 153 4.42 -1.30 13.37
C ASP A 153 3.93 -2.32 12.32
N ARG A 154 2.76 -2.95 12.50
CA ARG A 154 2.28 -4.03 11.62
C ARG A 154 0.78 -3.97 11.40
N ARG A 155 0.38 -4.06 10.13
CA ARG A 155 -1.04 -4.24 9.80
C ARG A 155 -1.45 -5.68 10.11
N SER A 156 -2.68 -5.83 10.59
CA SER A 156 -3.29 -7.13 10.86
C SER A 156 -4.68 -7.20 10.24
N LEU A 157 -5.10 -8.39 9.83
CA LEU A 157 -6.46 -8.70 9.45
C LEU A 157 -7.05 -9.70 10.44
N VAL A 158 -8.30 -9.46 10.78
CA VAL A 158 -9.17 -10.46 11.40
C VAL A 158 -9.83 -11.23 10.28
N ILE A 159 -9.64 -12.55 10.26
CA ILE A 159 -10.20 -13.45 9.24
C ILE A 159 -11.18 -14.38 9.92
N VAL A 160 -12.34 -14.49 9.31
CA VAL A 160 -13.42 -15.35 9.79
C VAL A 160 -13.84 -16.27 8.67
N THR A 161 -14.00 -17.54 8.97
CA THR A 161 -14.42 -18.56 8.00
C THR A 161 -15.80 -19.05 8.37
N ASP A 162 -16.74 -19.01 7.42
CA ASP A 162 -18.09 -19.55 7.62
C ASP A 162 -18.15 -21.08 7.41
N HIS A 163 -19.36 -21.63 7.52
CA HIS A 163 -19.62 -23.06 7.33
C HIS A 163 -19.44 -23.52 5.88
N GLU A 164 -19.52 -22.61 4.90
CA GLU A 164 -19.28 -22.86 3.48
C GLU A 164 -17.81 -22.67 3.09
N GLN A 165 -16.91 -22.53 4.07
CA GLN A 165 -15.47 -22.25 3.87
C GLN A 165 -15.18 -20.93 3.16
N ARG A 166 -16.12 -19.97 3.20
CA ARG A 166 -15.87 -18.61 2.71
C ARG A 166 -15.17 -17.80 3.78
N HIS A 167 -14.21 -16.98 3.36
CA HIS A 167 -13.43 -16.14 4.24
C HIS A 167 -13.94 -14.70 4.22
N TYR A 168 -13.98 -14.05 5.37
CA TYR A 168 -14.37 -12.66 5.55
C TYR A 168 -13.25 -11.93 6.30
N ALA A 169 -12.95 -10.69 5.93
CA ALA A 169 -11.84 -9.95 6.52
C ALA A 169 -12.24 -8.59 7.09
N SER A 170 -11.70 -8.25 8.26
CA SER A 170 -11.79 -6.90 8.82
C SER A 170 -10.39 -6.39 9.19
N ASP A 171 -10.16 -5.09 9.03
CA ASP A 171 -8.94 -4.44 9.48
C ASP A 171 -8.81 -4.58 11.00
N GLY A 172 -7.70 -5.16 11.47
CA GLY A 172 -7.54 -5.51 12.88
C GLY A 172 -7.58 -4.30 13.83
N ARG A 173 -7.14 -3.12 13.36
CA ARG A 173 -7.22 -1.90 14.16
C ARG A 173 -8.65 -1.40 14.26
N ARG A 174 -9.39 -1.38 13.15
CA ARG A 174 -10.82 -1.05 13.16
C ARG A 174 -11.62 -2.01 14.01
N PHE A 175 -11.29 -3.29 13.96
CA PHE A 175 -11.90 -4.31 14.80
C PHE A 175 -11.72 -3.99 16.29
N VAL A 176 -10.50 -3.73 16.76
CA VAL A 176 -10.27 -3.38 18.18
C VAL A 176 -10.86 -2.03 18.57
N ASP A 177 -10.81 -1.03 17.69
CA ASP A 177 -11.41 0.28 17.96
C ASP A 177 -12.94 0.17 18.18
N ARG A 178 -13.61 -0.73 17.46
CA ARG A 178 -15.03 -1.06 17.69
C ARG A 178 -15.24 -1.83 18.99
N GLY A 179 -14.41 -2.84 19.26
CA GLY A 179 -14.43 -3.61 20.51
C GLY A 179 -14.21 -2.79 21.78
N SER A 180 -13.36 -1.77 21.72
CA SER A 180 -13.13 -0.87 22.86
C SER A 180 -14.40 -0.08 23.23
N ARG A 181 -15.36 0.03 22.31
CA ARG A 181 -16.65 0.73 22.51
C ARG A 181 -17.81 -0.21 22.82
N ARG A 182 -17.62 -1.54 22.70
CA ARG A 182 -18.68 -2.55 22.85
C ARG A 182 -18.18 -3.74 23.66
N THR A 183 -18.88 -4.09 24.74
CA THR A 183 -18.65 -5.34 25.46
C THR A 183 -19.39 -6.49 24.77
N GLY A 184 -18.68 -7.55 24.36
CA GLY A 184 -19.27 -8.78 23.81
C GLY A 184 -18.97 -9.01 22.32
N LEU A 185 -19.87 -9.73 21.64
CA LEU A 185 -19.70 -10.13 20.24
C LEU A 185 -19.59 -8.94 19.30
N GLN A 186 -18.64 -9.03 18.38
CA GLN A 186 -18.38 -8.02 17.38
C GLN A 186 -18.85 -8.47 15.99
N PRO A 187 -19.55 -7.59 15.26
CA PRO A 187 -20.03 -7.92 13.93
C PRO A 187 -18.95 -7.69 12.86
N ILE A 188 -18.80 -8.67 11.97
CA ILE A 188 -18.14 -8.52 10.67
C ILE A 188 -19.22 -8.57 9.59
N SER A 189 -19.26 -7.59 8.68
CA SER A 189 -20.28 -7.60 7.63
C SER A 189 -20.08 -8.77 6.69
N SER A 190 -21.17 -9.39 6.23
CA SER A 190 -21.09 -10.35 5.12
C SER A 190 -20.55 -9.71 3.84
N ALA A 191 -20.66 -8.39 3.68
CA ALA A 191 -20.06 -7.65 2.57
C ALA A 191 -18.52 -7.74 2.57
N ALA A 192 -17.90 -8.05 3.72
CA ALA A 192 -16.46 -8.21 3.88
C ALA A 192 -15.93 -9.58 3.41
N LEU A 193 -16.74 -10.33 2.65
CA LEU A 193 -16.33 -11.55 1.94
C LEU A 193 -15.07 -11.28 1.12
N LEU A 194 -14.04 -12.11 1.32
CA LEU A 194 -12.80 -12.11 0.57
C LEU A 194 -13.01 -12.70 -0.82
N ASP A 195 -12.99 -11.82 -1.81
CA ASP A 195 -13.14 -12.06 -3.25
C ASP A 195 -12.25 -11.06 -4.02
N ASP A 196 -12.25 -11.10 -5.35
CA ASP A 196 -11.40 -10.20 -6.14
C ASP A 196 -11.63 -8.70 -5.87
N LEU A 197 -12.85 -8.29 -5.52
CA LEU A 197 -13.17 -6.89 -5.21
C LEU A 197 -12.52 -6.46 -3.88
N THR A 198 -12.76 -7.21 -2.81
CA THR A 198 -12.21 -6.90 -1.49
C THR A 198 -10.70 -7.15 -1.42
N VAL A 199 -10.19 -8.16 -2.13
CA VAL A 199 -8.74 -8.38 -2.29
C VAL A 199 -8.10 -7.20 -3.00
N GLY A 200 -8.67 -6.69 -4.08
CA GLY A 200 -8.17 -5.49 -4.77
C GLY A 200 -8.10 -4.28 -3.83
N ILE A 201 -9.14 -4.06 -3.02
CA ILE A 201 -9.19 -2.99 -2.01
C ILE A 201 -8.08 -3.16 -0.95
N ILE A 202 -7.95 -4.36 -0.35
CA ILE A 202 -6.93 -4.65 0.67
C ILE A 202 -5.53 -4.52 0.08
N TRP A 203 -5.30 -5.10 -1.09
CA TRP A 203 -4.02 -5.13 -1.78
C TRP A 203 -3.53 -3.71 -2.10
N SER A 204 -4.34 -2.92 -2.80
CA SER A 204 -3.98 -1.57 -3.20
C SER A 204 -3.81 -0.63 -2.02
N THR A 205 -4.73 -0.68 -1.05
CA THR A 205 -4.67 0.15 0.15
C THR A 205 -3.43 -0.17 0.96
N THR A 206 -3.16 -1.44 1.25
CA THR A 206 -2.04 -1.82 2.12
C THR A 206 -0.69 -1.51 1.49
N ASN A 207 -0.48 -1.89 0.22
CA ASN A 207 0.79 -1.63 -0.46
C ASN A 207 1.08 -0.13 -0.55
N THR A 208 0.08 0.66 -0.97
CA THR A 208 0.23 2.12 -1.06
C THR A 208 0.47 2.74 0.32
N ASP A 209 -0.27 2.31 1.33
CA ASP A 209 -0.15 2.82 2.69
C ASP A 209 1.24 2.58 3.29
N VAL A 210 1.74 1.34 3.19
CA VAL A 210 3.07 0.98 3.69
C VAL A 210 4.16 1.77 2.94
N ALA A 211 4.08 1.85 1.61
CA ALA A 211 5.07 2.55 0.82
C ALA A 211 5.10 4.06 1.13
N LEU A 212 3.95 4.71 1.28
CA LEU A 212 3.90 6.13 1.63
C LEU A 212 4.32 6.41 3.07
N LEU A 213 4.02 5.51 4.01
CA LEU A 213 4.46 5.65 5.40
C LEU A 213 5.98 5.47 5.56
N ALA A 214 6.59 4.56 4.79
CA ALA A 214 8.03 4.36 4.79
C ALA A 214 8.80 5.63 4.43
N ASP A 215 8.21 6.47 3.56
CA ASP A 215 8.84 7.67 3.03
C ASP A 215 8.23 8.99 3.52
N ASP A 216 7.29 9.02 4.48
CA ASP A 216 6.51 10.25 4.80
C ASP A 216 7.41 11.47 5.14
N GLY A 217 8.47 11.25 5.90
CA GLY A 217 9.47 12.29 6.20
C GLY A 217 10.22 12.75 4.95
N GLN A 218 10.66 11.82 4.11
CA GLN A 218 11.38 12.13 2.89
C GLN A 218 10.51 12.77 1.81
N LEU A 219 9.24 12.37 1.71
CA LEU A 219 8.21 12.99 0.88
C LEU A 219 8.04 14.45 1.24
N THR A 220 8.00 14.77 2.54
CA THR A 220 7.88 16.15 3.04
C THR A 220 9.10 16.99 2.62
N SER A 221 10.32 16.47 2.82
CA SER A 221 11.55 17.15 2.38
C SER A 221 11.65 17.31 0.87
N SER A 222 11.23 16.29 0.11
CA SER A 222 11.27 16.31 -1.36
C SER A 222 10.28 17.32 -1.93
N GLN A 223 9.08 17.44 -1.35
CA GLN A 223 8.13 18.49 -1.70
C GLN A 223 8.70 19.89 -1.48
N ALA A 224 9.32 20.13 -0.32
CA ALA A 224 9.92 21.43 -0.01
C ALA A 224 11.06 21.78 -0.98
N ARG A 225 11.93 20.81 -1.27
CA ARG A 225 13.05 20.99 -2.21
C ARG A 225 12.57 21.30 -3.62
N LEU A 226 11.55 20.61 -4.10
CA LEU A 226 11.04 20.79 -5.47
C LEU A 226 10.00 21.91 -5.59
N ALA A 227 9.69 22.63 -4.51
CA ALA A 227 8.71 23.71 -4.51
C ALA A 227 9.07 24.84 -5.50
N HIS A 228 10.35 25.04 -5.80
CA HIS A 228 10.81 26.05 -6.76
C HIS A 228 10.44 25.75 -8.23
N HIS A 229 9.98 24.52 -8.52
CA HIS A 229 9.37 24.17 -9.81
C HIS A 229 7.88 24.55 -9.86
N GLU A 230 7.23 24.74 -8.70
CA GLU A 230 5.86 25.25 -8.68
C GLU A 230 5.82 26.66 -9.30
N GLY A 231 4.74 26.99 -10.00
CA GLY A 231 4.63 28.26 -10.73
C GLY A 231 5.17 28.23 -12.16
N ARG A 232 6.12 27.36 -12.49
CA ARG A 232 6.68 27.28 -13.85
C ARG A 232 5.64 26.78 -14.86
N ARG A 233 5.69 27.35 -16.08
CA ARG A 233 4.87 26.93 -17.23
C ARG A 233 5.35 25.61 -17.82
N THR A 234 6.66 25.37 -17.81
CA THR A 234 7.26 24.11 -18.26
C THR A 234 8.22 23.63 -17.18
N SER A 235 8.19 22.34 -16.87
CA SER A 235 9.12 21.73 -15.94
C SER A 235 9.30 20.25 -16.23
N ASP A 236 10.56 19.82 -16.19
CA ASP A 236 10.96 18.42 -16.22
C ASP A 236 11.83 18.17 -14.97
N VAL A 237 11.58 17.07 -14.27
CA VAL A 237 12.34 16.66 -13.09
C VAL A 237 12.67 15.19 -13.20
N SER A 238 13.96 14.87 -13.14
CA SER A 238 14.46 13.50 -13.13
C SER A 238 14.22 12.80 -11.79
N LEU A 239 14.09 11.47 -11.81
CA LEU A 239 14.07 10.64 -10.60
C LEU A 239 15.35 10.78 -9.76
N THR A 240 16.48 11.16 -10.38
CA THR A 240 17.75 11.39 -9.70
C THR A 240 17.72 12.56 -8.73
N GLU A 241 16.75 13.46 -8.86
CA GLU A 241 16.53 14.52 -7.88
C GLU A 241 16.03 13.92 -6.55
N VAL A 242 15.29 12.81 -6.56
CA VAL A 242 14.70 12.16 -5.37
C VAL A 242 15.15 10.70 -5.22
N PRO A 243 16.46 10.41 -5.19
CA PRO A 243 16.98 9.06 -5.42
C PRO A 243 16.62 8.06 -4.30
N THR A 244 16.22 8.56 -3.14
CA THR A 244 15.88 7.74 -1.97
C THR A 244 14.38 7.44 -1.84
N LEU A 245 13.52 8.03 -2.68
CA LEU A 245 12.09 7.73 -2.64
C LEU A 245 11.83 6.37 -3.27
N ASN A 246 10.96 5.58 -2.65
CA ASN A 246 10.40 4.39 -3.28
C ASN A 246 9.47 4.76 -4.44
N ALA A 247 9.19 3.78 -5.31
CA ALA A 247 8.44 4.00 -6.54
C ALA A 247 7.06 4.64 -6.30
N VAL A 248 6.29 4.15 -5.33
CA VAL A 248 4.95 4.67 -5.00
C VAL A 248 5.02 6.10 -4.46
N ALA A 249 6.01 6.41 -3.62
CA ALA A 249 6.22 7.76 -3.10
C ALA A 249 6.62 8.74 -4.22
N GLY A 250 7.50 8.33 -5.13
CA GLY A 250 7.85 9.10 -6.32
C GLY A 250 6.64 9.38 -7.22
N GLN A 251 5.86 8.34 -7.53
CA GLN A 251 4.62 8.43 -8.30
C GLN A 251 3.59 9.37 -7.64
N TRP A 252 3.38 9.26 -6.33
CA TRP A 252 2.49 10.15 -5.59
C TRP A 252 2.94 11.61 -5.69
N LEU A 253 4.25 11.86 -5.57
CA LEU A 253 4.83 13.19 -5.66
C LEU A 253 4.65 13.79 -7.07
N GLY A 254 4.98 13.03 -8.12
CA GLY A 254 4.81 13.45 -9.51
C GLY A 254 3.34 13.70 -9.85
N SER A 255 2.46 12.79 -9.47
CA SER A 255 1.02 12.94 -9.66
C SER A 255 0.45 14.19 -8.99
N ARG A 256 0.86 14.48 -7.75
CA ARG A 256 0.44 15.68 -7.03
C ARG A 256 0.93 16.95 -7.74
N PHE A 257 2.16 16.94 -8.24
CA PHE A 257 2.71 18.06 -8.99
C PHE A 257 1.93 18.29 -10.30
N CYS A 258 1.70 17.23 -11.08
CA CYS A 258 0.90 17.27 -12.31
C CYS A 258 -0.53 17.77 -12.07
N ALA A 259 -1.23 17.26 -11.04
CA ALA A 259 -2.58 17.71 -10.70
C ALA A 259 -2.62 19.21 -10.34
N ARG A 260 -1.63 19.70 -9.57
CA ARG A 260 -1.48 21.14 -9.26
C ARG A 260 -1.12 21.95 -10.50
N HIS A 261 -0.31 21.41 -11.41
CA HIS A 261 0.05 22.07 -12.66
C HIS A 261 -1.17 22.25 -13.56
N ILE A 262 -1.93 21.18 -13.79
CA ILE A 262 -3.18 21.24 -14.56
C ILE A 262 -4.11 22.28 -13.94
N THR A 263 -4.43 22.13 -12.65
CA THR A 263 -5.42 23.00 -11.97
C THR A 263 -5.09 24.50 -12.09
N ARG A 264 -3.81 24.86 -12.04
CA ARG A 264 -3.34 26.26 -12.16
C ARG A 264 -3.45 26.84 -13.57
N ASN A 265 -3.60 26.00 -14.58
CA ASN A 265 -3.58 26.37 -15.98
C ASN A 265 -4.93 26.07 -16.67
N LEU A 266 -5.95 25.61 -15.94
CA LEU A 266 -7.28 25.30 -16.50
C LEU A 266 -8.00 26.53 -17.04
N ASP A 267 -7.68 27.72 -16.55
CA ASP A 267 -8.19 29.01 -17.05
C ASP A 267 -7.73 29.34 -18.47
N ARG A 268 -6.72 28.60 -18.98
CA ARG A 268 -6.26 28.68 -20.36
C ARG A 268 -7.19 27.94 -21.33
N LEU A 269 -8.04 27.07 -20.82
CA LEU A 269 -8.94 26.25 -21.63
C LEU A 269 -10.32 26.92 -21.66
N SER A 270 -10.83 27.19 -22.85
CA SER A 270 -12.15 27.81 -23.04
C SER A 270 -13.25 26.80 -23.42
N ASP A 271 -12.85 25.68 -24.03
CA ASP A 271 -13.75 24.60 -24.46
C ASP A 271 -13.79 23.42 -23.49
N GLU A 272 -14.69 22.46 -23.75
CA GLU A 272 -14.82 21.23 -22.97
C GLU A 272 -13.55 20.34 -23.10
N PRO A 273 -12.81 20.09 -22.00
CA PRO A 273 -11.54 19.40 -22.09
C PRO A 273 -11.68 17.88 -22.21
N PHE A 274 -10.80 17.30 -23.02
CA PHE A 274 -10.47 15.88 -23.03
C PHE A 274 -9.18 15.66 -22.24
N PHE A 275 -9.26 14.82 -21.20
CA PHE A 275 -8.11 14.42 -20.41
C PHE A 275 -7.61 13.06 -20.86
N TRP A 276 -6.33 12.93 -21.15
CA TRP A 276 -5.68 11.67 -21.45
C TRP A 276 -4.78 11.24 -20.29
N THR A 277 -4.84 9.96 -19.93
CA THR A 277 -4.14 9.42 -18.76
C THR A 277 -3.41 8.13 -19.14
N ARG A 278 -2.31 7.84 -18.45
CA ARG A 278 -1.43 6.71 -18.78
C ARG A 278 -1.64 5.47 -17.91
N GLU A 279 -2.43 5.61 -16.85
CA GLU A 279 -2.81 4.51 -15.97
C GLU A 279 -3.50 3.42 -16.79
N ASN A 280 -2.88 2.23 -16.91
CA ASN A 280 -3.42 1.13 -17.71
C ASN A 280 -3.64 -0.17 -16.93
N ARG A 281 -3.26 -0.19 -15.64
CA ARG A 281 -3.48 -1.31 -14.71
C ARG A 281 -4.15 -0.90 -13.42
N GLY A 282 -4.66 -1.91 -12.69
CA GLY A 282 -5.33 -1.71 -11.41
C GLY A 282 -4.43 -1.08 -10.36
N GLU A 283 -3.14 -1.43 -10.33
CA GLU A 283 -2.15 -0.81 -9.46
C GLU A 283 -2.11 0.72 -9.63
N GLU A 284 -2.02 1.18 -10.88
CA GLU A 284 -1.89 2.59 -11.23
C GLU A 284 -3.22 3.32 -11.06
N ALA A 285 -4.32 2.67 -11.46
CA ALA A 285 -5.68 3.18 -11.34
C ALA A 285 -6.13 3.34 -9.87
N ALA A 286 -5.60 2.53 -8.95
CA ALA A 286 -5.86 2.67 -7.52
C ALA A 286 -5.46 4.05 -6.97
N SER A 287 -4.54 4.77 -7.63
CA SER A 287 -4.22 6.15 -7.29
C SER A 287 -5.44 7.08 -7.33
N TRP A 288 -6.37 6.88 -8.26
CA TRP A 288 -7.63 7.65 -8.35
C TRP A 288 -8.56 7.40 -7.17
N LEU A 289 -8.58 6.14 -6.71
CA LEU A 289 -9.48 5.66 -5.66
C LEU A 289 -8.98 6.03 -4.26
N LEU A 290 -7.66 6.02 -4.05
CA LEU A 290 -7.04 6.10 -2.73
C LEU A 290 -6.33 7.42 -2.44
N TRP A 291 -5.75 8.09 -3.44
CA TRP A 291 -4.94 9.28 -3.17
C TRP A 291 -5.83 10.49 -2.98
N ARG A 292 -5.73 11.11 -1.79
CA ARG A 292 -6.59 12.21 -1.39
C ARG A 292 -6.57 13.37 -2.39
N HIS A 293 -5.40 13.68 -2.97
CA HIS A 293 -5.28 14.77 -3.94
C HIS A 293 -5.93 14.45 -5.28
N LYS A 294 -5.93 13.19 -5.74
CA LYS A 294 -6.57 12.78 -7.00
C LYS A 294 -8.10 12.87 -6.88
N PHE A 295 -8.65 12.43 -5.75
CA PHE A 295 -10.09 12.58 -5.48
C PHE A 295 -10.53 14.05 -5.47
N GLU A 296 -9.83 14.92 -4.72
CA GLU A 296 -10.17 16.35 -4.69
C GLU A 296 -9.90 17.03 -6.04
N TYR A 297 -8.91 16.56 -6.80
CA TYR A 297 -8.68 17.01 -8.18
C TYR A 297 -9.88 16.68 -9.08
N LEU A 298 -10.33 15.42 -9.16
CA LEU A 298 -11.51 15.03 -9.95
C LEU A 298 -12.77 15.82 -9.55
N ARG A 299 -13.00 15.98 -8.23
CA ARG A 299 -14.14 16.73 -7.72
C ARG A 299 -14.09 18.21 -8.10
N ARG A 300 -12.90 18.82 -8.14
CA ARG A 300 -12.75 20.23 -8.51
C ARG A 300 -12.87 20.44 -10.01
N THR A 301 -12.22 19.59 -10.82
CA THR A 301 -12.27 19.72 -12.28
C THR A 301 -13.67 19.47 -12.80
N SER A 302 -14.41 18.49 -12.26
CA SER A 302 -15.79 18.17 -12.69
C SER A 302 -16.78 19.31 -12.49
N ARG A 303 -16.55 20.12 -11.46
CA ARG A 303 -17.34 21.34 -11.22
C ARG A 303 -17.03 22.46 -12.19
N TRP A 304 -15.81 22.49 -12.72
CA TRP A 304 -15.39 23.50 -13.70
C TRP A 304 -15.89 23.12 -15.10
N PHE A 305 -15.77 21.84 -15.48
CA PHE A 305 -16.17 21.34 -16.79
C PHE A 305 -17.18 20.20 -16.66
N PRO A 306 -18.49 20.48 -16.73
CA PRO A 306 -19.54 19.50 -16.43
C PRO A 306 -19.71 18.40 -17.49
N ARG A 307 -19.05 18.54 -18.64
CA ARG A 307 -19.13 17.60 -19.78
C ARG A 307 -17.76 17.12 -20.25
N MET A 308 -16.77 17.17 -19.35
CA MET A 308 -15.42 16.73 -19.71
C MET A 308 -15.38 15.23 -20.00
N ARG A 309 -14.37 14.82 -20.75
CA ARG A 309 -14.09 13.41 -21.04
C ARG A 309 -12.73 13.01 -20.49
N ARG A 310 -12.57 11.75 -20.11
CA ARG A 310 -11.28 11.19 -19.71
C ARG A 310 -11.01 9.86 -20.43
N GLY A 311 -9.94 9.84 -21.21
CA GLY A 311 -9.48 8.69 -21.97
C GLY A 311 -8.40 7.89 -21.23
N PHE A 312 -8.45 6.58 -21.41
CA PHE A 312 -7.42 5.62 -21.03
C PHE A 312 -6.96 4.83 -22.26
N CYS A 313 -5.71 4.38 -22.25
CA CYS A 313 -5.28 3.29 -23.12
C CYS A 313 -5.16 2.02 -22.29
N ILE A 314 -6.04 1.04 -22.55
CA ILE A 314 -6.00 -0.28 -21.92
C ILE A 314 -6.00 -1.27 -23.08
N THR A 315 -4.84 -1.88 -23.34
CA THR A 315 -4.71 -2.83 -24.45
C THR A 315 -5.24 -4.21 -24.06
N GLU A 316 -5.53 -5.06 -25.04
CA GLU A 316 -5.92 -6.45 -24.75
C GLU A 316 -4.82 -7.21 -23.99
N ALA A 317 -3.55 -6.89 -24.26
CA ALA A 317 -2.42 -7.44 -23.52
C ALA A 317 -2.42 -6.99 -22.05
N ASP A 318 -2.73 -5.71 -21.77
CA ASP A 318 -2.88 -5.22 -20.39
C ASP A 318 -4.00 -5.97 -19.66
N VAL A 319 -5.13 -6.24 -20.32
CA VAL A 319 -6.23 -7.02 -19.74
C VAL A 319 -5.81 -8.46 -19.47
N ALA A 320 -5.17 -9.12 -20.43
CA ALA A 320 -4.77 -10.53 -20.32
C ALA A 320 -3.73 -10.77 -19.21
N GLU A 321 -2.81 -9.83 -19.01
CA GLU A 321 -1.76 -9.92 -17.99
C GLU A 321 -2.20 -9.42 -16.61
N SER A 322 -3.38 -8.80 -16.49
CA SER A 322 -3.87 -8.25 -15.22
C SER A 322 -4.71 -9.28 -14.46
N PRO A 323 -4.40 -9.56 -13.18
CA PRO A 323 -5.26 -10.40 -12.36
C PRO A 323 -6.63 -9.74 -12.16
N THR A 324 -7.66 -10.55 -11.84
CA THR A 324 -9.05 -10.07 -11.73
C THR A 324 -9.19 -8.91 -10.75
N TYR A 325 -8.55 -8.96 -9.58
CA TYR A 325 -8.59 -7.88 -8.60
C TYR A 325 -8.05 -6.53 -9.13
N GLU A 326 -7.10 -6.53 -10.06
CA GLU A 326 -6.63 -5.30 -10.71
C GLU A 326 -7.62 -4.77 -11.74
N ARG A 327 -8.23 -5.67 -12.51
CA ARG A 327 -9.28 -5.34 -13.49
C ARG A 327 -10.49 -4.73 -12.80
N VAL A 328 -10.84 -5.23 -11.62
CA VAL A 328 -11.88 -4.65 -10.76
C VAL A 328 -11.52 -3.22 -10.30
N LEU A 329 -10.26 -2.95 -9.94
CA LEU A 329 -9.82 -1.60 -9.56
C LEU A 329 -9.86 -0.61 -10.73
N LEU A 330 -9.53 -1.06 -11.94
CA LEU A 330 -9.71 -0.24 -13.17
C LEU A 330 -11.18 0.12 -13.37
N LEU A 331 -12.09 -0.85 -13.27
CA LEU A 331 -13.52 -0.63 -13.39
C LEU A 331 -14.06 0.34 -12.33
N LEU A 332 -13.59 0.22 -11.08
CA LEU A 332 -13.93 1.16 -10.01
C LEU A 332 -13.40 2.58 -10.28
N ALA A 333 -12.19 2.71 -10.83
CA ALA A 333 -11.63 4.03 -11.16
C ALA A 333 -12.44 4.72 -12.27
N ALA A 334 -12.89 3.97 -13.28
CA ALA A 334 -13.83 4.46 -14.28
C ALA A 334 -15.19 4.84 -13.66
N ALA A 335 -15.72 4.00 -12.77
CA ALA A 335 -16.96 4.29 -12.06
C ALA A 335 -16.87 5.56 -11.20
N LEU A 336 -15.72 5.84 -10.57
CA LEU A 336 -15.48 7.10 -9.86
C LEU A 336 -15.56 8.31 -10.79
N MET A 337 -15.04 8.21 -12.01
CA MET A 337 -15.06 9.30 -12.98
C MET A 337 -16.50 9.55 -13.46
N GLU A 338 -17.22 8.50 -13.83
CA GLU A 338 -18.64 8.59 -14.21
C GLU A 338 -19.51 9.15 -13.06
N ALA A 339 -19.18 8.81 -11.81
CA ALA A 339 -19.84 9.36 -10.62
C ALA A 339 -19.69 10.89 -10.52
N PHE A 340 -18.55 11.43 -10.97
CA PHE A 340 -18.33 12.88 -11.08
C PHE A 340 -18.89 13.49 -12.37
N GLY A 341 -19.59 12.73 -13.21
CA GLY A 341 -20.09 13.19 -14.52
C GLY A 341 -18.99 13.34 -15.57
N ILE A 342 -17.85 12.66 -15.38
CA ILE A 342 -16.76 12.63 -16.35
C ILE A 342 -16.96 11.40 -17.23
N THR A 343 -17.22 11.62 -18.52
CA THR A 343 -17.40 10.53 -19.47
C THR A 343 -16.08 9.80 -19.69
N VAL A 344 -16.06 8.49 -19.39
CA VAL A 344 -14.91 7.63 -19.61
C VAL A 344 -14.87 7.17 -21.06
N ALA A 345 -13.67 7.19 -21.64
CA ALA A 345 -13.37 6.57 -22.92
C ALA A 345 -12.16 5.65 -22.78
N VAL A 346 -12.17 4.54 -23.49
CA VAL A 346 -11.08 3.55 -23.52
C VAL A 346 -10.67 3.28 -24.96
N SER A 347 -9.36 3.37 -25.20
CA SER A 347 -8.69 2.92 -26.41
C SER A 347 -8.01 1.58 -26.16
N ALA A 348 -8.16 0.64 -27.09
CA ALA A 348 -7.39 -0.60 -27.12
C ALA A 348 -6.09 -0.50 -27.96
N GLU A 349 -5.93 0.58 -28.73
CA GLU A 349 -4.80 0.77 -29.65
C GLU A 349 -3.45 0.88 -28.91
N PRO A 350 -2.49 -0.03 -29.11
CA PRO A 350 -1.22 -0.03 -28.38
C PRO A 350 -0.36 1.23 -28.58
N GLU A 351 -0.48 1.88 -29.74
CA GLU A 351 0.25 3.11 -30.04
C GLU A 351 -0.14 4.26 -29.09
N HIS A 352 -1.41 4.29 -28.66
CA HIS A 352 -1.92 5.31 -27.75
C HIS A 352 -1.29 5.21 -26.35
N ALA A 353 -0.80 4.04 -25.95
CA ALA A 353 -0.12 3.84 -24.67
C ALA A 353 1.20 4.63 -24.56
N GLN A 354 1.80 5.00 -25.69
CA GLN A 354 3.04 5.78 -25.73
C GLN A 354 2.80 7.29 -25.53
N VAL A 355 1.57 7.75 -25.75
CA VAL A 355 1.23 9.18 -25.63
C VAL A 355 1.29 9.64 -24.17
N GLU A 356 1.92 10.79 -23.95
CA GLU A 356 2.06 11.40 -22.63
C GLU A 356 0.70 11.82 -22.03
N GLY A 357 0.60 11.90 -20.70
CA GLY A 357 -0.62 12.42 -20.08
C GLY A 357 -0.86 13.89 -20.44
N PHE A 358 -2.07 14.25 -20.90
CA PHE A 358 -2.40 15.61 -21.33
C PHE A 358 -3.85 16.01 -21.02
N VAL A 359 -4.13 17.30 -21.17
CA VAL A 359 -5.46 17.90 -21.20
C VAL A 359 -5.58 18.71 -22.49
N LEU A 360 -6.61 18.47 -23.28
CA LEU A 360 -6.82 19.10 -24.58
C LEU A 360 -8.18 19.78 -24.64
N ALA A 361 -8.20 21.04 -25.07
CA ALA A 361 -9.38 21.77 -25.50
C ALA A 361 -8.98 22.64 -26.72
N ASP A 362 -9.22 23.95 -26.66
CA ASP A 362 -8.67 24.95 -27.59
C ASP A 362 -7.13 25.04 -27.51
N ASP A 363 -6.57 24.86 -26.32
CA ASP A 363 -5.13 24.67 -26.06
C ASP A 363 -4.85 23.30 -25.43
N ALA A 364 -3.57 22.96 -25.21
CA ALA A 364 -3.19 21.72 -24.54
C ALA A 364 -2.19 21.92 -23.40
N ILE A 365 -2.45 21.21 -22.30
CA ILE A 365 -1.60 21.15 -21.11
C ILE A 365 -1.04 19.73 -21.02
N VAL A 366 0.28 19.58 -21.05
CA VAL A 366 0.96 18.31 -20.81
C VAL A 366 1.21 18.15 -19.31
N ALA A 367 0.93 16.96 -18.80
CA ALA A 367 1.15 16.61 -17.41
C ALA A 367 1.39 15.11 -17.25
N ASN A 368 2.65 14.71 -17.41
CA ASN A 368 3.07 13.33 -17.38
C ASN A 368 3.86 13.00 -16.11
N TRP A 369 3.47 11.93 -15.40
CA TRP A 369 4.13 11.46 -14.18
C TRP A 369 4.28 9.93 -14.14
N LEU A 370 3.79 9.23 -15.16
CA LEU A 370 3.75 7.79 -15.28
C LEU A 370 4.39 7.38 -16.61
N GLY A 371 5.16 6.29 -16.63
CA GLY A 371 5.78 5.77 -17.84
C GLY A 371 6.82 6.67 -18.52
N GLY A 372 7.18 7.81 -17.92
CA GLY A 372 8.27 8.68 -18.36
C GLY A 372 9.61 8.31 -17.72
N SER A 373 10.71 8.85 -18.25
CA SER A 373 12.07 8.69 -17.69
C SER A 373 12.31 9.50 -16.41
N GLY A 374 11.46 10.49 -16.14
CA GLY A 374 11.54 11.38 -15.00
C GLY A 374 10.44 11.17 -13.95
N LEU A 375 10.53 11.95 -12.89
CA LEU A 375 9.51 12.08 -11.84
C LEU A 375 8.26 12.78 -12.38
N TRP A 376 8.44 13.79 -13.23
CA TRP A 376 7.37 14.38 -14.06
C TRP A 376 7.92 15.15 -15.24
N TYR A 377 7.06 15.35 -16.23
CA TYR A 377 7.17 16.40 -17.25
C TYR A 377 5.84 17.15 -17.33
N VAL A 378 5.89 18.48 -17.33
CA VAL A 378 4.71 19.34 -17.49
C VAL A 378 4.99 20.47 -18.46
N ASP A 379 3.98 20.84 -19.23
CA ASP A 379 3.98 22.02 -20.10
C ASP A 379 2.57 22.62 -20.16
N ALA A 380 2.44 23.92 -19.86
CA ALA A 380 1.18 24.63 -19.87
C ALA A 380 0.66 24.97 -21.29
N SER A 381 1.49 24.80 -22.32
CA SER A 381 1.14 25.11 -23.71
C SER A 381 1.91 24.22 -24.68
N ALA A 382 1.35 23.05 -25.00
CA ALA A 382 2.01 22.11 -25.91
C ALA A 382 2.28 22.73 -27.30
N PRO A 383 3.39 22.37 -27.97
CA PRO A 383 3.70 22.87 -29.31
C PRO A 383 2.65 22.42 -30.35
N PRO A 384 2.52 23.12 -31.49
CA PRO A 384 1.51 22.81 -32.50
C PRO A 384 1.51 21.35 -32.99
N SER A 385 2.68 20.72 -33.11
CA SER A 385 2.81 19.31 -33.51
C SER A 385 2.20 18.36 -32.48
N HIS A 386 2.45 18.57 -31.19
CA HIS A 386 1.84 17.75 -30.12
C HIS A 386 0.33 18.01 -30.04
N ARG A 387 -0.12 19.26 -30.23
CA ARG A 387 -1.56 19.55 -30.27
C ARG A 387 -2.28 18.83 -31.42
N ALA A 388 -1.64 18.74 -32.58
CA ALA A 388 -2.20 17.98 -33.70
C ALA A 388 -2.34 16.48 -33.35
N LEU A 389 -1.29 15.88 -32.79
CA LEU A 389 -1.30 14.49 -32.31
C LEU A 389 -2.39 14.26 -31.25
N PHE A 390 -2.52 15.14 -30.27
CA PHE A 390 -3.53 15.01 -29.22
C PHE A 390 -4.96 15.13 -29.75
N ARG A 391 -5.20 15.99 -30.75
CA ARG A 391 -6.50 16.11 -31.43
C ARG A 391 -6.83 14.84 -32.21
N GLU A 392 -5.88 14.33 -32.98
CA GLU A 392 -6.05 13.08 -33.71
C GLU A 392 -6.41 11.92 -32.76
N LEU A 393 -5.69 11.79 -31.63
CA LEU A 393 -6.02 10.81 -30.61
C LEU A 393 -7.41 11.04 -30.02
N SER A 394 -7.77 12.30 -29.71
CA SER A 394 -9.09 12.63 -29.19
C SER A 394 -10.20 12.23 -30.16
N ASP A 395 -10.03 12.52 -31.45
CA ASP A 395 -11.00 12.20 -32.51
C ASP A 395 -11.13 10.68 -32.69
N GLN A 396 -10.01 9.96 -32.74
CA GLN A 396 -9.99 8.50 -32.84
C GLN A 396 -10.67 7.83 -31.64
N VAL A 397 -10.35 8.26 -30.42
CA VAL A 397 -10.98 7.74 -29.19
C VAL A 397 -12.46 8.09 -29.15
N SER A 398 -12.86 9.26 -29.67
CA SER A 398 -14.29 9.63 -29.75
C SER A 398 -15.06 8.72 -30.69
N ALA A 399 -14.46 8.34 -31.83
CA ALA A 399 -15.11 7.51 -32.84
C ALA A 399 -15.12 6.02 -32.48
N ASN A 400 -14.04 5.53 -31.86
CA ASN A 400 -13.74 4.10 -31.76
C ASN A 400 -13.53 3.62 -30.31
N SER A 401 -14.09 4.31 -29.32
CA SER A 401 -13.94 3.84 -27.94
C SER A 401 -14.60 2.47 -27.75
N VAL A 402 -13.87 1.55 -27.11
CA VAL A 402 -14.38 0.21 -26.75
C VAL A 402 -15.60 0.28 -25.82
N VAL A 403 -15.77 1.42 -25.14
CA VAL A 403 -16.88 1.69 -24.20
C VAL A 403 -17.74 2.86 -24.68
N GLY A 404 -17.85 3.08 -26.01
CA GLY A 404 -18.56 4.20 -26.64
C GLY A 404 -20.08 4.16 -26.54
N GLU A 405 -20.62 3.99 -25.33
CA GLU A 405 -22.06 3.91 -25.05
C GLU A 405 -22.64 5.24 -24.55
N ASP A 406 -23.94 5.46 -24.80
CA ASP A 406 -24.61 6.74 -24.51
C ASP A 406 -24.78 7.03 -23.00
N SER A 407 -24.95 5.99 -22.19
CA SER A 407 -25.19 6.13 -20.74
C SER A 407 -24.02 5.59 -19.92
N ALA A 408 -23.75 6.22 -18.78
CA ALA A 408 -22.68 5.80 -17.88
C ALA A 408 -22.81 4.33 -17.45
N GLY A 409 -24.02 3.85 -17.17
CA GLY A 409 -24.26 2.45 -16.83
C GLY A 409 -23.87 1.48 -17.96
N ARG A 410 -24.23 1.81 -19.21
CA ARG A 410 -23.83 1.01 -20.37
C ARG A 410 -22.33 1.05 -20.63
N ARG A 411 -21.69 2.22 -20.44
CA ARG A 411 -20.22 2.33 -20.55
C ARG A 411 -19.50 1.47 -19.51
N LEU A 412 -19.97 1.46 -18.27
CA LEU A 412 -19.39 0.64 -17.21
C LEU A 412 -19.65 -0.85 -17.43
N GLU A 413 -20.82 -1.23 -17.94
CA GLU A 413 -21.12 -2.61 -18.34
C GLU A 413 -20.22 -3.06 -19.50
N ALA A 414 -20.06 -2.25 -20.55
CA ALA A 414 -19.14 -2.51 -21.66
C ALA A 414 -17.69 -2.62 -21.19
N LEU A 415 -17.26 -1.74 -20.27
CA LEU A 415 -15.93 -1.80 -19.68
C LEU A 415 -15.74 -3.09 -18.87
N ALA A 416 -16.74 -3.49 -18.09
CA ALA A 416 -16.69 -4.73 -17.32
C ALA A 416 -16.54 -5.94 -18.25
N SER A 417 -17.30 -5.99 -19.36
CA SER A 417 -17.15 -7.00 -20.40
C SER A 417 -15.75 -7.00 -21.01
N TYR A 418 -15.22 -5.83 -21.40
CA TYR A 418 -13.87 -5.72 -21.96
C TYR A 418 -12.78 -6.19 -21.00
N LEU A 419 -12.92 -5.83 -19.72
CA LEU A 419 -12.00 -6.25 -18.65
C LEU A 419 -12.23 -7.70 -18.19
N ASN A 420 -13.19 -8.43 -18.78
CA ASN A 420 -13.63 -9.75 -18.34
C ASN A 420 -13.95 -9.82 -16.82
N VAL A 421 -14.69 -8.82 -16.34
CA VAL A 421 -15.25 -8.76 -14.98
C VAL A 421 -16.76 -9.03 -15.07
N PRO A 422 -17.31 -10.06 -14.39
CA PRO A 422 -18.73 -10.38 -14.51
C PRO A 422 -19.60 -9.24 -13.94
N TRP A 423 -20.36 -8.55 -14.80
CA TRP A 423 -21.10 -7.33 -14.45
C TRP A 423 -22.11 -7.53 -13.30
N GLN A 424 -22.90 -8.60 -13.35
CA GLN A 424 -23.92 -8.87 -12.32
C GLN A 424 -23.29 -9.15 -10.95
N TRP A 425 -22.17 -9.88 -10.93
CA TRP A 425 -21.40 -10.10 -9.70
C TRP A 425 -20.86 -8.76 -9.16
N PHE A 426 -20.24 -7.95 -10.02
CA PHE A 426 -19.68 -6.66 -9.62
C PHE A 426 -20.75 -5.70 -9.06
N LEU A 427 -21.93 -5.63 -9.70
CA LEU A 427 -23.06 -4.81 -9.26
C LEU A 427 -23.54 -5.25 -7.87
N MET A 428 -23.79 -6.54 -7.68
CA MET A 428 -24.23 -7.12 -6.40
C MET A 428 -23.20 -6.84 -5.29
N ARG A 429 -21.91 -7.08 -5.55
CA ARG A 429 -20.85 -6.83 -4.57
C ARG A 429 -20.71 -5.35 -4.22
N CYS A 430 -20.91 -4.44 -5.17
CA CYS A 430 -20.97 -3.01 -4.90
C CYS A 430 -22.18 -2.63 -4.04
N GLN A 431 -23.34 -3.25 -4.22
CA GLN A 431 -24.52 -3.00 -3.38
C GLN A 431 -24.28 -3.42 -1.92
N GLU A 432 -23.68 -4.60 -1.71
CA GLU A 432 -23.34 -5.09 -0.37
C GLU A 432 -22.32 -4.16 0.32
N LEU A 433 -21.27 -3.74 -0.38
CA LEU A 433 -20.27 -2.80 0.14
C LEU A 433 -20.79 -1.37 0.29
N ALA A 434 -21.77 -0.93 -0.50
CA ALA A 434 -22.35 0.41 -0.35
C ALA A 434 -23.07 0.59 0.99
N VAL A 435 -23.65 -0.48 1.53
CA VAL A 435 -24.27 -0.51 2.86
C VAL A 435 -23.23 -0.60 3.97
N ALA A 436 -22.25 -1.49 3.82
CA ALA A 436 -21.24 -1.75 4.86
C ALA A 436 -20.15 -0.65 4.95
N GLY A 437 -19.78 -0.07 3.80
CA GLY A 437 -18.58 0.75 3.63
C GLY A 437 -17.30 -0.08 3.55
N VAL A 438 -16.23 0.50 2.99
CA VAL A 438 -14.93 -0.20 2.85
C VAL A 438 -13.99 0.03 4.03
N ASP A 439 -14.31 0.98 4.91
CA ASP A 439 -13.39 1.45 5.95
C ASP A 439 -13.11 0.38 7.02
N ASP A 440 -14.05 -0.54 7.27
CA ASP A 440 -13.87 -1.70 8.15
C ASP A 440 -13.04 -2.82 7.53
N ILE A 441 -12.83 -2.81 6.21
CA ILE A 441 -12.05 -3.80 5.45
C ILE A 441 -10.61 -3.31 5.29
N ALA A 442 -10.43 -2.06 4.85
CA ALA A 442 -9.12 -1.52 4.57
C ALA A 442 -9.02 -0.02 4.89
N HIS A 443 -8.85 0.33 6.17
CA HIS A 443 -8.60 1.72 6.57
C HIS A 443 -7.14 2.15 6.29
N PRO A 444 -6.88 3.24 5.54
CA PRO A 444 -5.53 3.77 5.35
C PRO A 444 -4.99 4.42 6.63
N ARG A 445 -3.68 4.30 6.90
CA ARG A 445 -3.01 4.95 8.05
C ARG A 445 -2.27 6.22 7.62
N SER A 446 -1.80 6.28 6.38
CA SER A 446 -1.18 7.44 5.78
C SER A 446 -2.19 8.57 5.61
N ARG A 447 -1.82 9.75 6.08
CA ARG A 447 -2.61 11.00 5.90
C ARG A 447 -2.79 11.40 4.44
N LEU A 448 -2.02 10.82 3.52
CA LEU A 448 -2.07 11.10 2.08
C LEU A 448 -3.16 10.29 1.37
N LEU A 449 -3.72 9.30 2.07
CA LEU A 449 -4.73 8.38 1.56
C LEU A 449 -6.12 8.66 2.15
N SER A 450 -7.13 8.11 1.49
CA SER A 450 -8.55 8.19 1.87
C SER A 450 -9.35 7.12 1.13
N THR A 451 -10.38 6.57 1.77
CA THR A 451 -11.34 5.61 1.18
C THR A 451 -12.48 6.26 0.42
N ARG A 452 -12.62 7.59 0.50
CA ARG A 452 -13.68 8.37 -0.18
C ARG A 452 -13.85 8.06 -1.67
N GLY A 453 -12.76 7.83 -2.42
CA GLY A 453 -12.85 7.48 -3.85
C GLY A 453 -13.47 6.10 -4.06
N LEU A 454 -13.05 5.10 -3.27
CA LEU A 454 -13.67 3.77 -3.26
C LEU A 454 -15.16 3.84 -2.88
N ASP A 455 -15.49 4.49 -1.76
CA ASP A 455 -16.89 4.58 -1.31
C ASP A 455 -17.78 5.29 -2.35
N THR A 456 -17.27 6.32 -3.01
CA THR A 456 -18.01 7.05 -4.06
C THR A 456 -18.25 6.16 -5.28
N ALA A 457 -17.21 5.47 -5.77
CA ALA A 457 -17.32 4.56 -6.91
C ALA A 457 -18.30 3.40 -6.62
N ILE A 458 -18.15 2.75 -5.47
CA ILE A 458 -18.98 1.61 -5.05
C ILE A 458 -20.45 2.04 -4.92
N ARG A 459 -20.72 3.17 -4.26
CA ARG A 459 -22.10 3.68 -4.12
C ARG A 459 -22.69 4.07 -5.47
N TYR A 460 -21.90 4.70 -6.33
CA TYR A 460 -22.36 5.06 -7.67
C TYR A 460 -22.81 3.81 -8.44
N VAL A 461 -21.99 2.76 -8.44
CA VAL A 461 -22.34 1.49 -9.10
C VAL A 461 -23.57 0.86 -8.46
N ALA A 462 -23.62 0.78 -7.12
CA ALA A 462 -24.74 0.18 -6.39
C ALA A 462 -26.10 0.81 -6.74
N TYR A 463 -26.12 2.12 -7.01
CA TYR A 463 -27.32 2.90 -7.28
C TYR A 463 -27.43 3.40 -8.73
N LEU A 464 -26.68 2.80 -9.68
CA LEU A 464 -26.68 3.16 -11.10
C LEU A 464 -28.09 3.19 -11.72
N ASN A 465 -28.98 2.32 -11.22
CA ASN A 465 -30.36 2.18 -11.70
C ASN A 465 -31.39 2.90 -10.81
N ASP A 466 -30.98 3.57 -9.73
CA ASP A 466 -31.88 4.37 -8.90
C ASP A 466 -31.88 5.83 -9.43
N PRO A 467 -33.03 6.39 -9.84
CA PRO A 467 -33.11 7.79 -10.27
C PRO A 467 -32.67 8.81 -9.20
N ARG A 468 -32.54 8.40 -7.92
CA ARG A 468 -31.95 9.21 -6.83
C ARG A 468 -30.43 9.12 -6.75
N GLY A 469 -29.79 8.17 -7.44
CA GLY A 469 -28.35 7.90 -7.41
C GLY A 469 -27.49 9.03 -7.98
N ALA A 470 -28.01 9.79 -8.95
CA ALA A 470 -27.30 10.92 -9.56
C ALA A 470 -26.98 12.07 -8.57
N ASP A 471 -27.75 12.19 -7.49
CA ASP A 471 -27.55 13.21 -6.44
C ASP A 471 -26.59 12.73 -5.34
N PHE A 472 -26.44 11.42 -5.12
CA PHE A 472 -25.57 10.86 -4.08
C PHE A 472 -24.09 10.93 -4.45
N ALA A 473 -23.74 10.77 -5.72
CA ALA A 473 -22.35 10.86 -6.20
C ALA A 473 -21.79 12.30 -6.21
N ARG A 474 -22.67 13.31 -6.21
CA ARG A 474 -22.29 14.74 -6.26
C ARG A 474 -22.10 15.39 -4.89
N ARG A 475 -22.46 14.71 -3.80
CA ARG A 475 -22.25 15.16 -2.41
C ARG A 475 -20.97 14.58 -1.85
#